data_AF-A0AB34JZ06-F1
#
_entry.id   AF-A0AB34JZ06-F1
#
_cell.length_a   1.000
_cell.length_b   1.000
_cell.length_c   1.000
_cell.angle_alpha   90.00
_cell.angle_beta   90.00
_cell.angle_gamma   90.00
#
_symmetry.space_group_name_H-M   'P 1'
#
loop_
_entity.id
_entity.type
_entity.pdbx_description
1 polymer ?
#
loop_
_entity_poly.entity_id
_entity_poly.type
_entity_poly.pdbx_seq_one_letter_code
_entity_poly.pdbx_strand_id
1 'polypeptide(L)'
;MALQALVAALQSLEGQPPAEQAAFFTAALDASAADEPRAPPATRAAHAVFRHAAANDLDGAALEAALRREGLGEACAAAAALCWATHGDAARWALLHRALRIDRLVDLDWKFGGEHTPLVC
;
A
#
# COMPACT_ATOMS: atom_id res chain seq x y z
N MET A 1 5.22 15.41 6.42
CA MET A 1 4.61 15.05 7.73
C MET A 1 3.93 13.68 7.73
N ALA A 2 3.17 13.28 6.70
CA ALA A 2 2.47 11.99 6.70
C ALA A 2 3.44 10.77 6.73
N LEU A 3 4.50 10.78 5.93
CA LEU A 3 5.44 9.64 5.85
C LEU A 3 6.27 9.44 7.13
N GLN A 4 6.74 10.54 7.72
CA GLN A 4 7.55 10.51 8.95
C GLN A 4 6.87 9.81 10.13
N ALA A 5 5.58 10.07 10.34
CA ALA A 5 4.81 9.43 11.41
C ALA A 5 4.64 7.91 11.18
N LEU A 6 4.57 7.48 9.92
CA LEU A 6 4.49 6.08 9.54
C LEU A 6 5.84 5.37 9.71
N VAL A 7 6.93 6.05 9.37
CA VAL A 7 8.30 5.54 9.56
C VAL A 7 8.60 5.33 11.04
N ALA A 8 8.18 6.22 11.93
CA ALA A 8 8.34 6.04 13.38
C ALA A 8 7.65 4.77 13.91
N ALA A 9 6.50 4.39 13.33
CA ALA A 9 5.83 3.15 13.67
C ALA A 9 6.56 1.91 13.10
N LEU A 10 7.20 2.03 11.93
CA LEU A 10 8.01 0.96 11.34
C LEU A 10 9.35 0.76 12.05
N GLN A 11 9.94 1.81 12.62
CA GLN A 11 11.15 1.72 13.45
C GLN A 11 10.98 0.78 14.66
N SER A 12 9.75 0.61 15.15
CA SER A 12 9.47 -0.37 16.21
C SER A 12 9.80 -1.83 15.80
N LEU A 13 9.79 -2.14 14.49
CA LEU A 13 10.19 -3.44 13.95
C LEU A 13 11.71 -3.62 13.91
N GLU A 14 12.50 -2.54 13.92
CA GLU A 14 13.96 -2.67 13.85
C GLU A 14 14.55 -3.16 15.17
N GLY A 15 13.90 -2.84 16.30
CA GLY A 15 14.25 -3.37 17.60
C GLY A 15 13.91 -4.86 17.78
N GLN A 16 12.98 -5.38 16.98
CA GLN A 16 12.54 -6.78 16.98
C GLN A 16 12.22 -7.21 15.54
N PRO A 17 13.25 -7.40 14.68
CA PRO A 17 13.01 -7.71 13.28
C PRO A 17 12.23 -9.02 13.22
N PRO A 18 11.04 -9.04 12.58
CA PRO A 18 10.34 -10.29 12.37
C PRO A 18 11.28 -11.23 11.60
N ALA A 19 11.31 -12.50 12.00
CA ALA A 19 12.17 -13.51 11.38
C ALA A 19 11.95 -13.59 9.85
N GLU A 20 10.77 -13.19 9.39
CA GLU A 20 10.39 -13.13 7.98
C GLU A 20 9.89 -11.72 7.60
N GLN A 21 10.82 -10.77 7.42
CA GLN A 21 10.49 -9.41 6.97
C GLN A 21 9.72 -9.40 5.63
N ALA A 22 10.04 -10.32 4.72
CA ALA A 22 9.34 -10.47 3.44
C ALA A 22 7.86 -10.81 3.64
N ALA A 23 7.55 -11.81 4.47
CA ALA A 23 6.17 -12.21 4.77
C ALA A 23 5.37 -11.07 5.42
N PHE A 24 6.01 -10.29 6.30
CA PHE A 24 5.40 -9.11 6.91
C PHE A 24 4.99 -8.05 5.87
N PHE A 25 5.90 -7.66 4.98
CA PHE A 25 5.60 -6.64 3.97
C PHE A 25 4.60 -7.14 2.91
N THR A 26 4.66 -8.42 2.54
CA THR A 26 3.65 -9.03 1.67
C THR A 26 2.27 -9.01 2.33
N ALA A 27 2.16 -9.33 3.62
CA ALA A 27 0.90 -9.23 4.35
C ALA A 27 0.40 -7.78 4.48
N ALA A 28 1.32 -6.81 4.60
CA ALA A 28 0.96 -5.39 4.65
C ALA A 28 0.42 -4.83 3.31
N LEU A 29 0.67 -5.50 2.18
CA LEU A 29 0.05 -5.15 0.89
C LEU A 29 -1.41 -5.60 0.80
N ASP A 30 -1.82 -6.58 1.60
CA ASP A 30 -3.22 -7.00 1.68
C ASP A 30 -4.06 -5.99 2.48
N ALA A 31 -4.79 -5.14 1.76
CA ALA A 31 -5.70 -4.14 2.35
C ALA A 31 -6.75 -4.76 3.28
N SER A 32 -7.15 -6.03 3.09
CA SER A 32 -8.10 -6.70 3.99
C SER A 32 -7.50 -6.89 5.37
N ALA A 33 -6.22 -7.28 5.43
CA ALA A 33 -5.51 -7.54 6.68
C ALA A 33 -5.06 -6.25 7.37
N ALA A 34 -4.74 -5.20 6.60
CA ALA A 34 -4.32 -3.92 7.14
C ALA A 34 -5.47 -3.07 7.72
N ASP A 35 -6.68 -3.17 7.16
CA ASP A 35 -7.87 -2.46 7.65
C ASP A 35 -8.55 -3.15 8.84
N GLU A 36 -8.07 -4.32 9.26
CA GLU A 36 -8.56 -4.95 10.49
C GLU A 36 -8.22 -4.10 11.72
N PRO A 37 -9.19 -3.84 12.64
CA PRO A 37 -8.95 -3.08 13.87
C PRO A 37 -7.84 -3.68 14.75
N ARG A 38 -7.60 -4.99 14.61
CA ARG A 38 -6.61 -5.77 15.36
C ARG A 38 -5.25 -5.85 14.68
N ALA A 39 -5.10 -5.29 13.49
CA ALA A 39 -3.82 -5.29 12.79
C ALA A 39 -2.74 -4.61 13.67
N PRO A 40 -1.50 -5.15 13.69
CA PRO A 40 -0.41 -4.50 14.38
C PRO A 40 -0.19 -3.06 13.86
N PRO A 41 0.19 -2.10 14.73
CA PRO A 41 0.46 -0.71 14.32
C PRO A 41 1.47 -0.61 13.18
N ALA A 42 2.50 -1.45 13.20
CA ALA A 42 3.51 -1.49 12.15
C ALA A 42 2.97 -2.00 10.79
N THR A 43 2.03 -2.96 10.80
CA THR A 43 1.36 -3.46 9.57
C THR A 43 0.53 -2.35 8.93
N ARG A 44 -0.22 -1.60 9.73
CA ARG A 44 -0.97 -0.43 9.25
C ARG A 44 -0.05 0.66 8.72
N ALA A 45 1.09 0.88 9.38
CA ALA A 45 2.08 1.84 8.94
C ALA A 45 2.71 1.45 7.60
N ALA A 46 3.11 0.18 7.44
CA ALA A 46 3.61 -0.36 6.17
C ALA A 46 2.58 -0.23 5.05
N HIS A 47 1.32 -0.57 5.34
CA HIS A 47 0.23 -0.41 4.37
C HIS A 47 0.06 1.05 3.93
N ALA A 48 0.09 2.00 4.89
CA ALA A 48 -0.01 3.42 4.60
C ALA A 48 1.20 3.95 3.82
N VAL A 49 2.40 3.42 4.05
CA VAL A 49 3.60 3.70 3.23
C VAL A 49 3.39 3.25 1.79
N PHE A 50 2.90 2.02 1.56
CA PHE A 50 2.62 1.54 0.20
C PHE A 50 1.50 2.33 -0.48
N ARG A 51 0.47 2.74 0.25
CA ARG A 51 -0.53 3.68 -0.26
C ARG A 51 0.07 5.02 -0.65
N HIS A 52 0.98 5.56 0.15
CA HIS A 52 1.69 6.79 -0.18
C HIS A 52 2.55 6.61 -1.45
N ALA A 53 3.25 5.48 -1.57
CA ALA A 53 4.02 5.12 -2.77
C ALA A 53 3.13 5.06 -4.02
N ALA A 54 1.97 4.39 -3.93
CA ALA A 54 0.99 4.29 -5.00
C ALA A 54 0.43 5.67 -5.40
N ALA A 55 0.08 6.51 -4.43
CA ALA A 55 -0.50 7.84 -4.69
C ALA A 55 0.49 8.84 -5.29
N ASN A 56 1.80 8.64 -5.10
CA ASN A 56 2.86 9.50 -5.62
C ASN A 56 3.63 8.85 -6.78
N ASP A 57 3.12 7.74 -7.31
CA ASP A 57 3.73 6.98 -8.41
C ASP A 57 5.20 6.60 -8.18
N LEU A 58 5.56 6.29 -6.93
CA LEU A 58 6.93 5.93 -6.58
C LEU A 58 7.24 4.52 -7.09
N ASP A 59 8.42 4.35 -7.66
CA ASP A 59 9.03 3.03 -7.90
C ASP A 59 9.73 2.51 -6.63
N GLY A 60 10.26 1.28 -6.67
CA GLY A 60 10.94 0.66 -5.54
C GLY A 60 12.15 1.47 -5.04
N ALA A 61 12.97 1.99 -5.94
CA ALA A 61 14.17 2.73 -5.58
C ALA A 61 13.85 4.10 -4.98
N ALA A 62 12.86 4.80 -5.53
CA ALA A 62 12.35 6.06 -5.01
C ALA A 62 11.72 5.87 -3.63
N LEU A 63 10.99 4.76 -3.41
CA LEU A 63 10.44 4.41 -2.11
C LEU A 63 11.54 4.14 -1.09
N GLU A 64 12.57 3.35 -1.45
CA GLU A 64 13.71 3.09 -0.57
C GLU A 64 14.40 4.39 -0.14
N ALA A 65 14.70 5.26 -1.11
CA ALA A 65 15.36 6.54 -0.85
C ALA A 65 14.51 7.46 0.03
N ALA A 66 13.19 7.45 -0.14
CA ALA A 66 12.28 8.20 0.70
C ALA A 66 12.27 7.67 2.14
N LEU A 67 12.15 6.35 2.33
CA LEU A 67 12.14 5.73 3.66
C LEU A 67 13.45 5.96 4.43
N ARG A 68 14.58 5.87 3.74
CA ARG A 68 15.91 6.15 4.31
C ARG A 68 16.06 7.61 4.71
N ARG A 69 15.57 8.55 3.89
CA ARG A 69 15.61 9.98 4.21
C ARG A 69 14.82 10.32 5.47
N GLU A 70 13.73 9.60 5.70
CA GLU A 70 12.88 9.75 6.88
C GLU A 70 13.42 8.97 8.10
N GLY A 71 14.54 8.27 7.97
CA GLY A 71 15.25 7.62 9.08
C GLY A 71 14.87 6.15 9.32
N LEU A 72 14.26 5.47 8.36
CA LEU A 72 14.14 4.00 8.41
C LEU A 72 15.50 3.36 8.09
N GLY A 73 15.90 2.35 8.85
CA GLY A 73 17.14 1.62 8.63
C GLY A 73 17.17 0.85 7.32
N GLU A 74 18.39 0.58 6.86
CA GLU A 74 18.67 0.10 5.51
C GLU A 74 18.00 -1.22 5.18
N ALA A 75 18.08 -2.21 6.08
CA ALA A 75 17.48 -3.52 5.85
C ALA A 75 15.95 -3.45 5.70
N CYS A 76 15.30 -2.65 6.54
CA CYS A 76 13.84 -2.50 6.55
C CYS A 76 13.36 -1.70 5.31
N ALA A 77 14.07 -0.63 4.96
CA ALA A 77 13.79 0.15 3.75
C ALA A 77 13.97 -0.68 2.48
N ALA A 78 15.06 -1.46 2.37
CA ALA A 78 15.33 -2.33 1.24
C ALA A 78 14.28 -3.46 1.12
N ALA A 79 13.87 -4.07 2.23
CA ALA A 79 12.81 -5.09 2.24
C ALA A 79 11.46 -4.53 1.77
N ALA A 80 11.08 -3.34 2.25
CA ALA A 80 9.86 -2.66 1.80
C ALA A 80 9.92 -2.31 0.30
N ALA A 81 11.05 -1.78 -0.16
CA ALA A 81 11.28 -1.41 -1.55
C ALA A 81 11.26 -2.62 -2.49
N LEU A 82 11.90 -3.72 -2.11
CA LEU A 82 11.91 -4.96 -2.89
C LEU A 82 10.50 -5.55 -3.00
N CYS A 83 9.76 -5.57 -1.88
CA CYS A 83 8.36 -6.01 -1.88
C CYS A 83 7.50 -5.15 -2.80
N TRP A 84 7.65 -3.82 -2.72
CA TRP A 84 6.95 -2.88 -3.59
C TRP A 84 7.32 -3.05 -5.06
N ALA A 85 8.60 -3.24 -5.40
CA ALA A 85 9.03 -3.47 -6.77
C ALA A 85 8.50 -4.80 -7.34
N THR A 86 8.42 -5.84 -6.51
CA THR A 86 7.97 -7.18 -6.94
C THR A 86 6.45 -7.25 -7.15
N HIS A 87 5.69 -6.46 -6.42
CA HIS A 87 4.21 -6.52 -6.44
C HIS A 87 3.57 -5.23 -6.97
N GLY A 88 4.38 -4.26 -7.42
CA GLY A 88 4.02 -2.86 -7.63
C GLY A 88 2.76 -2.63 -8.44
N ASP A 89 2.62 -3.25 -9.61
CA ASP A 89 1.46 -2.98 -10.48
C ASP A 89 0.14 -3.54 -9.93
N ALA A 90 0.16 -4.79 -9.47
CA ALA A 90 -1.01 -5.44 -8.88
C ALA A 90 -1.40 -4.77 -7.53
N ALA A 91 -0.40 -4.44 -6.72
CA ALA A 91 -0.59 -3.74 -5.45
C ALA A 91 -1.06 -2.30 -5.66
N ARG A 92 -0.49 -1.55 -6.61
CA ARG A 92 -0.89 -0.17 -6.93
C ARG A 92 -2.35 -0.12 -7.35
N TRP A 93 -2.79 -1.03 -8.21
CA TRP A 93 -4.19 -1.13 -8.60
C TRP A 93 -5.09 -1.44 -7.39
N ALA A 94 -4.76 -2.47 -6.61
CA ALA A 94 -5.54 -2.87 -5.44
C ALA A 94 -5.61 -1.78 -4.36
N LEU A 95 -4.50 -1.09 -4.08
CA LEU A 95 -4.38 -0.04 -3.07
C LEU A 95 -5.13 1.24 -3.47
N LEU A 96 -5.11 1.62 -4.76
CA LEU A 96 -5.85 2.77 -5.26
C LEU A 96 -7.36 2.49 -5.34
N HIS A 97 -7.75 1.27 -5.73
CA HIS A 97 -9.15 0.93 -5.98
C HIS A 97 -9.91 0.51 -4.70
N ARG A 98 -9.26 -0.12 -3.71
CA ARG A 98 -9.87 -0.31 -2.37
C ARG A 98 -9.84 0.97 -1.51
N ALA A 99 -8.98 1.93 -1.81
CA ALA A 99 -9.02 3.26 -1.20
C ALA A 99 -10.22 4.10 -1.65
N LEU A 100 -10.77 3.82 -2.84
CA LEU A 100 -12.06 4.31 -3.26
C LEU A 100 -13.12 3.54 -2.47
N ARG A 101 -13.62 4.14 -1.39
CA ARG A 101 -14.82 3.65 -0.69
C ARG A 101 -15.90 3.35 -1.73
N ILE A 102 -16.50 2.16 -1.66
CA ILE A 102 -17.61 1.73 -2.51
C ILE A 102 -18.76 2.75 -2.47
N ASP A 103 -18.91 3.45 -1.35
CA ASP A 103 -19.84 4.57 -1.13
C ASP A 103 -19.53 5.85 -1.96
N ARG A 104 -18.37 5.94 -2.61
CA ARG A 104 -18.01 6.99 -3.59
C ARG A 104 -17.92 6.48 -5.04
N LEU A 105 -18.13 5.19 -5.27
CA LEU A 105 -18.21 4.60 -6.61
C LEU A 105 -19.58 4.81 -7.27
N VAL A 106 -20.53 5.48 -6.59
CA VAL A 106 -21.86 5.83 -7.13
C VAL A 106 -21.79 6.81 -8.31
N ASP A 107 -20.65 7.48 -8.54
CA ASP A 107 -20.47 8.42 -9.66
C ASP A 107 -19.36 8.03 -10.66
N LEU A 108 -18.73 6.86 -10.51
CA LEU A 108 -17.85 6.33 -11.58
C LEU A 108 -18.72 5.60 -12.58
N ASP A 109 -19.45 6.43 -13.32
CA ASP A 109 -20.27 6.11 -14.47
C ASP A 109 -19.60 5.01 -15.31
N TRP A 110 -20.34 3.92 -15.43
CA TRP A 110 -19.96 2.67 -16.06
C TRP A 110 -19.78 2.90 -17.56
N LYS A 111 -18.66 3.51 -17.97
CA LYS A 111 -18.27 3.62 -19.38
C LYS A 111 -17.13 2.67 -19.70
N PHE A 112 -17.44 1.39 -19.71
CA PHE A 112 -16.70 0.40 -20.48
C PHE A 112 -17.66 -0.54 -21.20
N GLY A 113 -17.98 -0.18 -22.45
CA GLY A 113 -18.63 -1.00 -23.50
C GLY A 113 -20.08 -1.38 -23.21
N GLY A 114 -21.09 -1.15 -24.04
CA GLY A 114 -21.19 -1.06 -25.48
C GLY A 114 -22.57 -1.62 -25.83
N GLU A 115 -23.32 -0.93 -26.69
CA GLU A 115 -24.60 -1.33 -27.29
C GLU A 115 -25.87 -1.24 -26.41
N HIS A 116 -26.48 -0.06 -26.43
CA HIS A 116 -27.90 0.14 -26.17
C HIS A 116 -28.71 -0.65 -27.22
N THR A 117 -29.22 -1.82 -26.85
CA THR A 117 -30.33 -2.44 -27.60
C THR A 117 -31.64 -2.02 -26.91
N PRO A 118 -32.56 -1.29 -27.58
CA PRO A 118 -33.85 -0.99 -26.99
C PRO A 118 -34.72 -2.24 -27.00
N LEU A 119 -35.10 -2.74 -25.82
CA LEU A 119 -36.16 -3.73 -25.70
C LEU A 119 -37.50 -3.02 -25.84
N VAL A 120 -38.07 -3.12 -27.03
CA VAL A 120 -39.50 -3.02 -27.29
C VAL A 120 -40.12 -4.35 -26.87
N CYS A 121 -41.07 -4.31 -25.93
CA CYS A 121 -42.27 -5.16 -25.88
C CYS A 121 -43.35 -4.37 -25.13
#